data_AF-A0A1M6B7R9-F1
#
_entry.id   AF-A0A1M6B7R9-F1
#
_cell.length_a   1.000
_cell.length_b   1.000
_cell.length_c   1.000
_cell.angle_alpha   90.00
_cell.angle_beta   90.00
_cell.angle_gamma   90.00
#
_symmetry.space_group_name_H-M   'P 1'
#
loop_
_entity.id
_entity.type
_entity.pdbx_description
1 polymer ?
#
loop_
_entity_poly.entity_id
_entity_poly.type
_entity_poly.pdbx_seq_one_letter_code
_entity_poly.pdbx_strand_id
1 'polypeptide(L)'
;MGSKAEIAEKLDEMVKLFGRFRKFASEVTHKTYRESPPIRHILKQEIRQIVESATEINNLILAGIRPSPERDYFNSFMELAENGIIDKSYALQIASSTGIRNLLAHGYDKADDEAIYRSIPDMISSYERYFEQIAAYLGR
;
A
#
# COMPACT_ATOMS: atom_id res chain seq x y z
N MET A 1 18.80 -1.28 -11.74
CA MET A 1 18.95 -1.35 -10.27
C MET A 1 18.59 0.01 -9.74
N GLY A 2 17.58 0.10 -8.87
CA GLY A 2 17.12 1.39 -8.36
C GLY A 2 18.16 1.99 -7.41
N SER A 3 18.60 3.22 -7.67
CA SER A 3 19.49 3.90 -6.72
C SER A 3 18.74 4.27 -5.44
N LYS A 4 19.43 4.44 -4.30
CA LYS A 4 18.77 4.95 -3.08
C LYS A 4 18.05 6.30 -3.32
N ALA A 5 18.55 7.11 -4.25
CA ALA A 5 17.91 8.37 -4.64
C ALA A 5 16.59 8.14 -5.37
N GLU A 6 16.53 7.18 -6.30
CA GLU A 6 15.30 6.81 -7.02
C GLU A 6 14.23 6.24 -6.08
N ILE A 7 14.65 5.38 -5.14
CA ILE A 7 13.74 4.84 -4.11
C ILE A 7 13.22 5.97 -3.22
N ALA A 8 14.08 6.94 -2.88
CA ALA A 8 13.69 8.08 -2.05
C ALA A 8 12.65 8.97 -2.75
N GLU A 9 12.87 9.29 -4.02
CA GLU A 9 11.96 10.06 -4.88
C GLU A 9 10.58 9.40 -4.95
N LYS A 10 10.53 8.10 -5.24
CA LYS A 10 9.27 7.34 -5.28
C LYS A 10 8.57 7.27 -3.93
N LEU A 11 9.30 7.15 -2.83
CA LEU A 11 8.69 7.21 -1.50
C LEU A 11 8.06 8.58 -1.25
N ASP A 12 8.72 9.67 -1.64
CA ASP A 12 8.19 11.03 -1.46
C ASP A 12 6.92 11.26 -2.29
N GLU A 13 6.88 10.74 -3.52
CA GLU A 13 5.67 10.71 -4.34
C GLU A 13 4.54 9.91 -3.68
N MET A 14 4.86 8.73 -3.16
CA MET A 14 3.90 7.87 -2.48
C MET A 14 3.38 8.50 -1.18
N VAL A 15 4.23 9.19 -0.41
CA VAL A 15 3.82 9.93 0.80
C VAL A 15 2.86 11.07 0.42
N LYS A 16 3.11 11.78 -0.68
CA LYS A 16 2.17 12.82 -1.18
C LYS A 16 0.84 12.22 -1.61
N LEU A 17 0.85 11.09 -2.33
CA LEU A 17 -0.36 10.35 -2.70
C LEU A 17 -1.14 9.93 -1.46
N PHE A 18 -0.48 9.28 -0.51
CA PHE A 18 -1.08 8.80 0.73
C PHE A 18 -1.65 9.94 1.58
N GLY A 19 -0.98 11.09 1.63
CA GLY A 19 -1.48 12.29 2.32
C GLY A 19 -2.81 12.79 1.73
N ARG A 20 -2.95 12.80 0.39
CA ARG A 20 -4.21 13.15 -0.27
C ARG A 20 -5.30 12.11 0.02
N PHE A 21 -4.98 10.83 -0.09
CA PHE A 21 -5.89 9.74 0.24
C PHE A 21 -6.38 9.83 1.68
N ARG A 22 -5.49 9.99 2.65
CA ARG A 22 -5.82 10.10 4.08
C ARG A 22 -6.76 11.27 4.35
N LYS A 23 -6.47 12.45 3.78
CA LYS A 23 -7.34 13.62 3.91
C LYS A 23 -8.73 13.33 3.34
N PHE A 24 -8.79 12.83 2.10
CA PHE A 24 -10.06 12.49 1.46
C PHE A 24 -10.85 11.44 2.25
N ALA A 25 -10.20 10.35 2.67
CA ALA A 25 -10.81 9.29 3.47
C ALA A 25 -11.38 9.80 4.79
N SER A 26 -10.73 10.78 5.44
CA SER A 26 -11.22 11.38 6.69
C SER A 26 -12.51 12.19 6.53
N GLU A 27 -12.79 12.69 5.32
CA GLU A 27 -14.00 13.45 4.98
C GLU A 27 -15.16 12.51 4.55
N VAL A 28 -14.88 11.23 4.29
CA VAL A 28 -15.88 10.26 3.82
C VAL A 28 -16.50 9.49 4.99
N THR A 29 -17.77 9.80 5.26
CA THR A 29 -18.58 9.02 6.21
C THR A 29 -19.03 7.69 5.60
N HIS A 30 -19.38 6.71 6.45
CA HIS A 30 -19.94 5.42 6.01
C HIS A 30 -21.20 5.60 5.15
N LYS A 31 -22.07 6.54 5.53
CA LYS A 31 -23.26 6.90 4.77
C LYS A 31 -22.90 7.39 3.38
N THR A 32 -21.99 8.37 3.30
CA THR A 32 -21.53 8.95 2.03
C THR A 32 -20.88 7.90 1.13
N TYR A 33 -20.06 7.01 1.71
CA TYR A 33 -19.48 5.88 1.00
C TYR A 33 -20.56 4.97 0.41
N ARG A 34 -21.52 4.54 1.23
CA ARG A 34 -22.59 3.62 0.80
C ARG A 34 -23.48 4.22 -0.29
N GLU A 35 -23.83 5.50 -0.17
CA GLU A 35 -24.80 6.17 -1.04
C GLU A 35 -24.19 6.74 -2.33
N SER A 36 -22.86 6.94 -2.40
CA SER A 36 -22.20 7.57 -3.55
C SER A 36 -21.26 6.60 -4.29
N PRO A 37 -21.71 5.98 -5.40
CA PRO A 37 -20.84 5.17 -6.27
C PRO A 37 -19.55 5.88 -6.72
N PRO A 38 -19.56 7.18 -7.08
CA PRO A 38 -18.33 7.90 -7.41
C PRO A 38 -17.31 7.91 -6.26
N ILE A 39 -17.75 8.17 -5.02
CA ILE A 39 -16.85 8.23 -3.86
C ILE A 39 -16.25 6.86 -3.56
N ARG A 40 -17.06 5.78 -3.64
CA ARG A 40 -16.52 4.42 -3.51
C ARG A 40 -15.48 4.12 -4.57
N HIS A 41 -15.76 4.50 -5.81
CA HIS A 41 -14.84 4.27 -6.92
C HIS A 41 -13.51 4.99 -6.69
N ILE A 42 -13.54 6.28 -6.32
CA ILE A 42 -12.34 7.06 -6.05
C ILE A 42 -11.51 6.43 -4.92
N LEU A 43 -12.13 6.11 -3.78
CA LEU A 43 -11.41 5.45 -2.67
C LEU A 43 -10.75 4.13 -3.10
N LYS A 44 -11.45 3.31 -3.88
CA LYS A 44 -10.89 2.05 -4.38
C LYS A 44 -9.71 2.26 -5.32
N GLN A 45 -9.75 3.27 -6.18
CA GLN A 45 -8.64 3.60 -7.08
C GLN A 45 -7.42 4.11 -6.31
N GLU A 46 -7.64 4.99 -5.33
CA GLU A 46 -6.56 5.47 -4.45
C GLU A 46 -5.91 4.31 -3.70
N ILE A 47 -6.71 3.38 -3.16
CA ILE A 47 -6.19 2.19 -2.47
C ILE A 47 -5.34 1.33 -3.41
N ARG A 48 -5.83 1.07 -4.62
CA ARG A 48 -5.09 0.33 -5.65
C ARG A 48 -3.75 0.99 -5.95
N GLN A 49 -3.76 2.31 -6.16
CA GLN A 49 -2.57 3.07 -6.51
C GLN A 49 -1.54 3.04 -5.36
N ILE A 50 -1.97 3.14 -4.10
CA ILE A 50 -1.08 3.03 -2.93
C ILE A 50 -0.40 1.65 -2.88
N VAL A 51 -1.16 0.57 -3.09
CA VAL A 51 -0.61 -0.80 -3.10
C VAL A 51 0.37 -1.01 -4.25
N GLU A 52 0.06 -0.49 -5.44
CA GLU A 52 0.92 -0.54 -6.62
C GLU A 52 2.23 0.23 -6.39
N SER A 53 2.17 1.47 -5.89
CA SER A 53 3.35 2.26 -5.57
C SER A 53 4.25 1.60 -4.52
N ALA A 54 3.65 1.00 -3.48
CA ALA A 54 4.42 0.28 -2.46
C ALA A 54 5.15 -0.92 -3.05
N THR A 55 4.47 -1.69 -3.91
CA THR A 55 5.05 -2.88 -4.55
C THR A 55 6.17 -2.50 -5.51
N GLU A 56 6.02 -1.39 -6.23
CA GLU A 56 7.09 -0.84 -7.07
C GLU A 56 8.33 -0.49 -6.24
N ILE A 57 8.16 0.22 -5.12
CA ILE A 57 9.24 0.55 -4.19
C ILE A 57 9.91 -0.72 -3.64
N ASN A 58 9.12 -1.70 -3.21
CA ASN A 58 9.62 -2.99 -2.72
C ASN A 58 10.49 -3.67 -3.79
N ASN A 59 10.00 -3.74 -5.02
CA ASN A 59 10.71 -4.36 -6.13
C ASN A 59 12.01 -3.62 -6.47
N LEU A 60 12.04 -2.29 -6.42
CA LEU A 60 13.27 -1.51 -6.63
C LEU A 60 14.31 -1.77 -5.54
N ILE A 61 13.89 -1.81 -4.28
CA ILE A 61 14.76 -2.16 -3.15
C ILE A 61 15.33 -3.57 -3.33
N LEU A 62 14.47 -4.55 -3.57
CA LEU A 62 14.86 -5.95 -3.66
C LEU A 62 15.72 -6.24 -4.90
N ALA A 63 15.50 -5.55 -6.02
CA ALA A 63 16.35 -5.63 -7.20
C ALA A 63 17.79 -5.14 -6.94
N GLY A 64 17.98 -4.24 -5.97
CA GLY A 64 19.30 -3.81 -5.51
C GLY A 64 20.03 -4.85 -4.65
N ILE A 65 19.29 -5.75 -3.99
CA ILE A 65 19.85 -6.78 -3.10
C ILE A 65 20.13 -8.07 -3.89
N ARG A 66 19.13 -8.55 -4.64
CA ARG A 66 19.24 -9.76 -5.46
C ARG A 66 18.46 -9.59 -6.76
N PRO A 67 19.13 -9.64 -7.91
CA PRO A 67 18.46 -9.70 -9.21
C PRO A 67 17.58 -10.95 -9.28
N SER A 68 16.28 -10.75 -9.38
CA SER A 68 15.24 -11.78 -9.48
C SER A 68 14.10 -11.21 -10.32
N PRO A 69 13.27 -12.03 -11.00
CA PRO A 69 12.01 -11.55 -11.59
C PRO A 69 11.19 -10.73 -10.59
N GLU A 70 10.39 -9.81 -11.14
CA GLU A 70 9.46 -8.99 -10.35
C GLU A 70 8.56 -9.88 -9.49
N ARG A 71 8.42 -9.50 -8.22
CA ARG A 71 7.62 -10.25 -7.27
C ARG A 71 6.18 -9.82 -7.36
N ASP A 72 5.29 -10.76 -7.08
CA ASP A 72 3.90 -10.42 -6.86
C ASP A 72 3.74 -9.52 -5.62
N TYR A 73 2.58 -8.87 -5.54
CA TYR A 73 2.27 -7.89 -4.52
C TYR A 73 2.57 -8.42 -3.10
N PHE A 74 2.09 -9.62 -2.77
CA PHE A 74 2.22 -10.19 -1.43
C PHE A 74 3.68 -10.53 -1.11
N ASN A 75 4.35 -11.24 -2.02
CA ASN A 75 5.73 -11.69 -1.84
C ASN A 75 6.70 -10.52 -1.76
N SER A 76 6.41 -9.39 -2.41
CA SER A 76 7.24 -8.19 -2.31
C SER A 76 7.41 -7.70 -0.86
N PHE A 77 6.37 -7.75 -0.03
CA PHE A 77 6.45 -7.37 1.39
C PHE A 77 7.14 -8.44 2.24
N MET A 78 6.85 -9.71 1.97
CA MET A 78 7.47 -10.82 2.71
C MET A 78 8.99 -10.82 2.52
N GLU A 79 9.46 -10.63 1.29
CA GLU A 79 10.88 -10.59 1.00
C GLU A 79 11.59 -9.36 1.60
N LEU A 80 10.93 -8.20 1.71
CA LEU A 80 11.49 -7.08 2.47
C LEU A 80 11.76 -7.49 3.93
N ALA A 81 10.85 -8.26 4.53
CA ALA A 81 10.98 -8.69 5.91
C ALA A 81 12.05 -9.78 6.10
N GLU A 82 12.20 -10.67 5.12
CA GLU A 82 13.30 -11.65 5.08
C GLU A 82 14.67 -10.96 5.05
N ASN A 83 14.77 -9.83 4.35
CA ASN A 83 15.96 -8.99 4.28
C ASN A 83 16.10 -8.00 5.45
N GLY A 84 15.20 -8.03 6.44
CA GLY A 84 15.26 -7.18 7.64
C GLY A 84 14.97 -5.70 7.40
N ILE A 85 14.33 -5.36 6.27
CA ILE A 85 13.99 -3.98 5.89
C ILE A 85 12.69 -3.55 6.55
N ILE A 86 11.76 -4.49 6.70
CA ILE A 86 10.55 -4.30 7.51
C ILE A 86 10.44 -5.38 8.58
N ASP A 87 9.67 -5.13 9.63
CA ASP A 87 9.48 -6.09 10.71
C ASP A 87 8.74 -7.35 10.23
N LYS A 88 9.27 -8.54 10.54
CA LYS A 88 8.64 -9.82 10.17
C LYS A 88 7.24 -10.00 10.75
N SER A 89 7.01 -9.54 11.99
CA SER A 89 5.70 -9.59 12.63
C SER A 89 4.68 -8.64 11.98
N TYR A 90 5.15 -7.64 11.23
CA TYR A 90 4.34 -6.64 10.55
C TYR A 90 4.11 -6.96 9.07
N ALA A 91 5.04 -7.69 8.44
CA ALA A 91 4.99 -8.01 7.01
C ALA A 91 3.66 -8.62 6.57
N LEU A 92 3.10 -9.55 7.36
CA LEU A 92 1.78 -10.15 7.07
C LEU A 92 0.65 -9.13 7.13
N GLN A 93 0.70 -8.18 8.07
CA GLN A 93 -0.31 -7.14 8.23
C GLN A 93 -0.35 -6.25 6.98
N ILE A 94 0.80 -5.73 6.54
CA ILE A 94 0.84 -4.89 5.34
C ILE A 94 0.58 -5.68 4.06
N ALA A 95 1.07 -6.92 3.96
CA ALA A 95 0.84 -7.77 2.80
C ALA A 95 -0.65 -8.09 2.62
N SER A 96 -1.45 -8.08 3.69
CA SER A 96 -2.91 -8.24 3.61
C SER A 96 -3.60 -7.15 2.78
N SER A 97 -3.01 -5.96 2.68
CA SER A 97 -3.52 -4.87 1.84
C SER A 97 -3.52 -5.22 0.34
N THR A 98 -2.64 -6.14 -0.08
CA THR A 98 -2.62 -6.68 -1.46
C THR A 98 -3.85 -7.57 -1.74
N GLY A 99 -4.41 -8.17 -0.69
CA GLY A 99 -5.67 -8.89 -0.73
C GLY A 99 -6.85 -7.99 -1.10
N ILE A 100 -6.83 -6.71 -0.65
CA ILE A 100 -7.82 -5.72 -1.07
C ILE A 100 -7.73 -5.54 -2.58
N ARG A 101 -6.53 -5.35 -3.14
CA ARG A 101 -6.33 -5.24 -4.60
C ARG A 101 -6.81 -6.49 -5.36
N ASN A 102 -6.65 -7.69 -4.80
CA ASN A 102 -7.14 -8.92 -5.43
C ASN A 102 -8.67 -9.03 -5.36
N LEU A 103 -9.27 -8.63 -4.23
CA LEU A 103 -10.72 -8.45 -4.11
C LEU A 103 -11.23 -7.42 -5.13
N LEU A 104 -10.43 -6.37 -5.37
CA LEU A 104 -10.70 -5.36 -6.38
C LEU A 104 -10.63 -5.87 -7.84
N ALA A 105 -10.01 -7.03 -8.09
CA ALA A 105 -9.77 -7.55 -9.43
C ALA A 105 -10.74 -8.68 -9.83
N HIS A 106 -11.32 -9.41 -8.87
CA HIS A 106 -12.10 -10.63 -9.12
C HIS A 106 -13.62 -10.45 -9.24
N GLY A 107 -14.09 -9.21 -9.42
CA GLY A 107 -15.51 -8.90 -9.49
C GLY A 107 -16.09 -8.64 -8.11
N TYR A 108 -16.81 -7.54 -7.99
CA TYR A 108 -17.23 -6.94 -6.73
C TYR A 108 -18.67 -7.27 -6.40
N ASP A 109 -18.95 -7.63 -5.16
CA ASP A 109 -20.29 -7.56 -4.58
C ASP A 109 -20.43 -6.44 -3.53
N LYS A 110 -21.63 -6.31 -2.95
CA LYS A 110 -21.90 -5.29 -1.90
C LYS A 110 -21.28 -5.65 -0.55
N ALA A 111 -20.99 -6.92 -0.28
CA ALA A 111 -20.32 -7.35 0.95
C ALA A 111 -18.84 -6.91 0.94
N ASP A 112 -18.22 -6.91 -0.24
CA ASP A 112 -16.85 -6.42 -0.45
C ASP A 112 -16.72 -4.91 -0.18
N ASP A 113 -17.70 -4.10 -0.59
CA ASP A 113 -17.70 -2.64 -0.38
C ASP A 113 -17.62 -2.28 1.12
N GLU A 114 -18.41 -2.97 1.93
CA GLU A 114 -18.46 -2.76 3.37
C GLU A 114 -17.17 -3.20 4.07
N ALA A 115 -16.56 -4.30 3.61
CA ALA A 115 -15.26 -4.75 4.10
C ALA A 115 -14.14 -3.75 3.75
N ILE A 116 -14.14 -3.22 2.52
CA ILE A 116 -13.17 -2.21 2.08
C ILE A 116 -13.25 -0.96 2.96
N TYR A 117 -14.44 -0.41 3.18
CA TYR A 117 -14.58 0.78 4.03
C TYR A 117 -14.06 0.53 5.44
N ARG A 118 -14.39 -0.62 6.04
CA ARG A 118 -13.92 -0.99 7.39
C ARG A 118 -12.41 -1.17 7.49
N SER A 119 -11.73 -1.55 6.40
CA SER A 119 -10.27 -1.73 6.37
C SER A 119 -9.46 -0.43 6.24
N ILE A 120 -10.09 0.70 5.90
CA ILE A 120 -9.38 1.97 5.64
C ILE A 120 -8.52 2.42 6.84
N PRO A 121 -9.01 2.41 8.11
CA PRO A 121 -8.19 2.81 9.25
C PRO A 121 -6.95 1.93 9.44
N ASP A 122 -7.11 0.60 9.31
CA ASP A 122 -6.00 -0.35 9.45
C ASP A 122 -4.98 -0.19 8.32
N MET A 123 -5.46 0.07 7.10
CA MET A 123 -4.61 0.41 5.97
C MET A 123 -3.81 1.69 6.23
N ILE A 124 -4.46 2.74 6.74
CA ILE A 124 -3.77 4.01 7.05
C ILE A 124 -2.63 3.76 8.04
N SER A 125 -2.92 3.10 9.17
CA SER A 125 -1.90 2.82 10.20
C SER A 125 -0.75 1.95 9.68
N SER A 126 -1.05 1.00 8.80
CA SER A 126 -0.04 0.14 8.18
C SER A 126 0.88 0.98 7.28
N TYR A 127 0.32 1.76 6.36
CA TYR A 127 1.16 2.55 5.45
C TYR A 127 1.99 3.64 6.16
N GLU A 128 1.51 4.20 7.27
CA GLU A 128 2.33 5.08 8.12
C GLU A 128 3.58 4.36 8.63
N ARG A 129 3.42 3.17 9.23
CA ARG A 129 4.54 2.33 9.69
C ARG A 129 5.46 1.90 8.55
N TYR A 130 4.91 1.62 7.37
CA TYR A 130 5.70 1.30 6.19
C TYR A 130 6.64 2.44 5.82
N PHE A 131 6.14 3.68 5.76
CA PHE A 131 6.96 4.84 5.43
C PHE A 131 8.10 5.02 6.42
N GLU A 132 7.86 4.83 7.72
CA GLU A 132 8.90 4.88 8.75
C GLU A 132 10.00 3.85 8.51
N GLN A 133 9.64 2.60 8.18
CA GLN A 133 10.61 1.52 7.98
C GLN A 133 11.42 1.70 6.70
N ILE A 134 10.79 2.15 5.61
CA ILE A 134 11.51 2.45 4.36
C ILE A 134 12.39 3.70 4.51
N ALA A 135 11.94 4.72 5.25
CA ALA A 135 12.75 5.88 5.59
C ALA A 135 14.01 5.48 6.37
N ALA A 136 13.85 4.65 7.41
CA ALA A 136 14.95 4.12 8.19
C ALA A 136 15.94 3.31 7.33
N TYR A 137 15.47 2.47 6.42
CA TYR A 137 16.31 1.74 5.46
C TYR A 137 17.13 2.68 4.55
N LEU A 138 16.54 3.79 4.13
CA LEU A 138 17.21 4.81 3.34
C LEU A 138 18.20 5.66 4.16
N GLY A 139 18.12 5.62 5.49
CA GLY A 139 18.97 6.37 6.41
C GLY A 139 18.52 7.81 6.61
N ARG A 140 17.20 8.06 6.60
CA ARG A 140 16.58 9.36 6.82
C ARG A 140 15.59 9.33 7.98
#